data_AF-A0A7J4IUV9-F1
#
_entry.id   AF-A0A7J4IUV9-F1
#
_cell.length_a   1.000
_cell.length_b   1.000
_cell.length_c   1.000
_cell.angle_alpha   90.00
_cell.angle_beta   90.00
_cell.angle_gamma   90.00
#
_symmetry.space_group_name_H-M   'P 1'
#
loop_
_entity.id
_entity.type
_entity.pdbx_description
1 polymer ?
#
loop_
_entity_poly.entity_id
_entity_poly.type
_entity_poly.pdbx_seq_one_letter_code
_entity_poly.pdbx_strand_id
1 'polypeptide(L)' 'MYTTVRVSDETKGKLESLKEYKRESMDDVLNKLVALVPEGDGEGKYKSEFRAGLLEALYQSKTKKTVSFEKVKKEAGL' A
#
# COMPACT_ATOMS: atom_id res chain seq x y z
N MET A 1 11.09 -14.79 14.06
CA MET A 1 11.63 -15.08 12.71
C MET A 1 11.74 -13.74 11.99
N TYR A 2 12.85 -13.45 11.32
CA TYR A 2 13.07 -12.16 10.65
C TYR A 2 13.25 -12.36 9.15
N THR A 3 12.75 -11.41 8.37
CA THR A 3 12.86 -11.40 6.91
C THR A 3 13.55 -10.12 6.48
N THR A 4 14.52 -10.23 5.58
CA THR A 4 15.26 -9.07 5.06
C THR A 4 14.56 -8.54 3.81
N VAL A 5 14.16 -7.28 3.83
CA VAL A 5 13.60 -6.56 2.67
C VAL A 5 14.61 -5.51 2.22
N ARG A 6 14.86 -5.43 0.91
CA ARG A 6 15.72 -4.40 0.34
C ARG A 6 14.88 -3.17 -0.02
N VAL A 7 15.29 -2.02 0.49
CA VAL A 7 14.71 -0.71 0.17
C VAL A 7 15.84 0.28 -0.14
N SER A 8 15.54 1.34 -0.88
CA SER A 8 16.52 2.42 -1.09
C SER A 8 16.77 3.20 0.20
N ASP A 9 17.94 3.84 0.32
CA ASP A 9 18.27 4.69 1.46
C ASP A 9 17.28 5.85 1.62
N GLU A 10 16.78 6.39 0.51
CA GLU A 10 15.75 7.42 0.51
C GLU A 10 14.44 6.91 1.14
N THR A 11 14.02 5.69 0.77
CA THR A 11 12.81 5.06 1.32
C THR A 11 12.99 4.78 2.80
N LYS A 12 14.17 4.28 3.19
CA LYS A 12 14.52 4.07 4.60
C LYS A 12 14.45 5.38 5.39
N GLY A 13 14.98 6.48 4.87
CA GLY A 13 14.90 7.80 5.51
C GLY A 13 13.44 8.27 5.70
N LYS A 14 12.60 8.07 4.69
CA LYS A 14 11.15 8.35 4.78
C LYS A 14 10.48 7.50 5.86
N LEU A 15 10.76 6.20 5.91
CA LEU A 15 10.21 5.30 6.93
C LEU A 15 10.68 5.66 8.35
N GLU A 16 11.95 6.05 8.51
CA GLU A 16 12.48 6.53 9.80
C GLU A 16 11.77 7.82 10.26
N SER A 17 11.41 8.71 9.35
CA SER A 17 10.67 9.94 9.67
C SER A 17 9.22 9.69 10.13
N LEU A 18 8.67 8.51 9.84
CA LEU A 18 7.34 8.10 10.28
C LEU A 18 7.32 7.53 11.71
N LYS A 19 8.48 7.36 12.34
CA LYS A 19 8.55 6.94 13.75
C LYS A 19 7.95 8.03 14.63
N GLU A 20 6.94 7.64 15.41
CA GLU A 20 6.23 8.49 16.34
C GLU A 20 7.03 8.69 17.63
N TYR A 21 7.81 7.68 18.03
CA TYR A 21 8.63 7.69 19.23
C TYR A 21 10.06 7.20 18.96
N LYS A 22 11.01 7.71 19.76
CA LYS A 22 12.45 7.43 19.60
C LYS A 22 12.85 5.94 19.72
N ARG A 23 11.97 5.10 20.29
CA ARG A 23 12.17 3.66 20.50
C ARG A 23 11.35 2.77 19.56
N GLU A 24 10.57 3.36 18.66
CA GLU A 24 9.78 2.60 17.71
C GLU A 24 10.69 1.87 16.72
N SER A 25 10.45 0.57 16.55
CA SER A 25 11.22 -0.23 15.60
C SER A 25 10.73 0.01 14.18
N MET A 26 11.58 -0.30 13.19
CA MET A 26 11.14 -0.26 11.79
C MET A 26 9.99 -1.25 11.53
N ASP A 27 9.97 -2.38 12.24
CA ASP A 27 8.91 -3.38 12.13
C ASP A 27 7.56 -2.82 12.59
N ASP A 28 7.54 -2.04 13.68
CA ASP A 28 6.33 -1.38 14.18
C ASP A 28 5.77 -0.39 13.16
N VAL A 29 6.63 0.44 12.55
CA VAL A 29 6.23 1.38 11.48
C VAL A 29 5.65 0.63 10.28
N LEU A 30 6.32 -0.43 9.83
CA LEU A 30 5.85 -1.25 8.72
C LEU A 30 4.51 -1.90 9.04
N ASN A 31 4.34 -2.45 10.24
CA ASN A 31 3.08 -3.06 10.68
C ASN A 31 1.94 -2.03 10.75
N LYS A 32 2.20 -0.81 11.25
CA LYS A 32 1.22 0.29 11.21
C LYS A 32 0.80 0.62 9.78
N LEU A 33 1.74 0.69 8.84
CA LEU A 33 1.44 0.94 7.42
C LEU A 33 0.62 -0.19 6.80
N VAL A 34 0.95 -1.45 7.10
CA VAL A 34 0.22 -2.63 6.61
C VAL A 34 -1.20 -2.67 7.19
N ALA A 35 -1.39 -2.26 8.44
CA ALA A 35 -2.71 -2.22 9.09
C ALA A 35 -3.68 -1.22 8.45
N LEU A 36 -3.19 -0.25 7.67
CA LEU A 36 -4.04 0.65 6.88
C LEU A 36 -4.69 -0.05 5.70
N VAL A 37 -4.19 -1.21 5.28
CA VAL A 37 -4.78 -2.01 4.21
C VAL A 37 -5.93 -2.83 4.79
N PRO A 38 -7.18 -2.60 4.36
CA PRO A 38 -8.33 -3.35 4.88
C PRO A 38 -8.14 -4.84 4.64
N GLU A 39 -8.47 -5.65 5.65
CA GLU A 39 -8.43 -7.11 5.56
C GLU A 39 -9.70 -7.69 4.93
N GLY A 40 -10.73 -6.87 4.75
CA GLY A 40 -12.05 -7.26 4.29
C GLY A 40 -13.05 -6.12 4.41
N ASP A 41 -14.29 -6.40 4.04
CA ASP A 41 -15.44 -5.51 4.17
C ASP A 41 -16.68 -6.29 4.63
N GLY A 42 -17.88 -5.73 4.40
CA GLY A 42 -19.15 -6.37 4.75
C GLY A 42 -19.40 -7.71 4.06
N GLU A 43 -18.61 -8.07 3.04
CA GLU A 43 -18.69 -9.35 2.34
C GLU A 43 -17.67 -10.39 2.86
N GLY A 44 -16.81 -10.00 3.80
CA GLY A 44 -15.84 -10.88 4.46
C GLY A 44 -14.39 -10.53 4.14
N LYS A 45 -13.48 -11.49 4.39
CA LYS A 45 -12.04 -11.26 4.24
C LYS A 45 -11.60 -11.22 2.78
N TYR A 46 -10.77 -10.26 2.45
CA TYR A 46 -10.12 -10.16 1.15
C TYR A 46 -9.09 -11.26 0.95
N LYS A 47 -9.07 -11.83 -0.26
CA LYS A 47 -8.00 -12.72 -0.70
C LYS A 47 -6.69 -11.94 -0.83
N SER A 48 -5.56 -12.62 -0.62
CA SER A 48 -4.23 -12.01 -0.66
C SER A 48 -3.94 -11.28 -1.97
N GLU A 49 -4.39 -11.83 -3.10
CA GLU A 49 -4.23 -11.25 -4.44
C GLU A 49 -5.02 -9.96 -4.59
N PHE A 50 -6.24 -9.93 -4.05
CA PHE A 50 -7.07 -8.73 -4.06
C PHE A 50 -6.46 -7.62 -3.20
N ARG A 51 -5.93 -7.96 -2.02
CA ARG A 51 -5.24 -7.00 -1.15
C ARG A 51 -4.01 -6.38 -1.83
N ALA A 52 -3.24 -7.19 -2.56
CA ALA A 52 -2.11 -6.70 -3.35
C ALA A 52 -2.56 -5.75 -4.47
N GLY A 53 -3.61 -6.10 -5.21
CA GLY A 53 -4.18 -5.24 -6.25
C GLY A 53 -4.75 -3.93 -5.71
N LEU A 54 -5.42 -3.98 -4.55
CA LEU A 54 -5.94 -2.80 -3.86
C LEU A 54 -4.82 -1.86 -3.44
N LEU A 55 -3.74 -2.39 -2.86
CA LEU A 55 -2.56 -1.60 -2.48
C LEU A 55 -1.94 -0.89 -3.68
N GLU A 56 -1.77 -1.60 -4.80
CA GLU A 56 -1.25 -1.03 -6.05
C GLU A 56 -2.16 0.07 -6.58
N ALA A 57 -3.48 -0.14 -6.60
CA ALA A 57 -4.45 0.86 -7.04
C ALA A 57 -4.41 2.13 -6.17
N LEU A 58 -4.30 1.97 -4.85
CA LEU A 58 -4.15 3.10 -3.92
C LEU A 58 -2.85 3.87 -4.18
N TYR A 59 -1.75 3.16 -4.43
CA TYR A 59 -0.47 3.77 -4.77
C TYR A 59 -0.52 4.54 -6.09
N GLN A 60 -1.15 3.97 -7.12
CA GLN A 60 -1.36 4.63 -8.41
C GLN A 60 -2.22 5.88 -8.29
N SER A 61 -3.30 5.82 -7.50
CA SER A 61 -4.14 6.98 -7.19
C SER A 61 -3.34 8.10 -6.51
N LYS A 62 -2.55 7.78 -5.48
CA LYS A 62 -1.68 8.75 -4.79
C LYS A 62 -0.60 9.35 -5.70
N THR A 63 -0.06 8.57 -6.63
CA THR A 63 0.95 9.02 -7.59
C THR A 63 0.36 9.66 -8.86
N LYS A 64 -0.96 9.93 -8.87
CA LYS A 64 -1.71 10.50 -10.01
C LYS A 64 -1.56 9.68 -11.31
N LYS A 65 -1.25 8.39 -11.21
CA LYS A 65 -1.26 7.43 -12.31
C LYS A 65 -2.67 6.88 -12.51
N THR A 66 -3.62 7.76 -12.82
CA THR A 66 -5.02 7.42 -13.04
C THR A 66 -5.36 7.49 -14.52
N VAL A 67 -6.20 6.59 -14.99
CA VAL A 67 -6.78 6.63 -16.34
C VAL A 67 -8.10 7.40 -16.32
N SER A 68 -8.39 8.16 -17.38
CA SER A 68 -9.65 8.88 -17.50
C SER A 68 -10.81 7.91 -17.70
N PHE A 69 -11.98 8.27 -17.18
CA PHE A 69 -13.20 7.48 -17.33
C PHE A 69 -13.54 7.23 -18.81
N GLU A 70 -13.38 8.24 -19.68
CA GLU A 70 -13.62 8.09 -21.11
C GLU A 70 -12.72 7.05 -21.78
N LYS A 71 -11.45 6.99 -21.37
CA LYS A 71 -10.50 6.01 -21.89
C LYS A 71 -10.87 4.60 -21.44
N VAL A 72 -11.22 4.43 -20.16
CA VAL A 72 -11.67 3.15 -19.61
C VAL A 72 -12.95 2.67 -20.29
N LYS A 73 -13.92 3.57 -20.49
CA LYS A 73 -15.17 3.26 -21.16
C LYS A 73 -14.94 2.74 -22.59
N LYS A 74 -14.08 3.43 -23.35
CA LYS A 74 -13.70 3.02 -24.71
C LYS A 74 -12.97 1.67 -24.74
N GLU A 75 -12.05 1.42 -23.80
CA GLU A 75 -11.31 0.15 -23.71
C GLU A 75 -12.17 -1.03 -23.23
N ALA A 76 -13.18 -0.76 -22.40
CA ALA A 76 -14.13 -1.76 -21.90
C ALA A 76 -15.26 -2.07 -22.90
N GLY A 77 -15.36 -1.33 -24.02
CA GLY A 77 -16.43 -1.50 -25.00
C GLY A 77 -17.80 -1.02 -24.52
N LEU A 78 -17.83 -0.08 -23.56
CA LEU A 78 -19.04 0.49 -22.95
C LEU A 78 -19.40 1.87 -23.52
#